data_AF-A0A9D2QXE9-F1
#
_entry.id   AF-A0A9D2QXE9-F1
#
_cell.length_a   1.000
_cell.length_b   1.000
_cell.length_c   1.000
_cell.angle_alpha   90.00
_cell.angle_beta   90.00
_cell.angle_gamma   90.00
#
_symmetry.space_group_name_H-M   'P 1'
#
loop_
_entity.id
_entity.type
_entity.pdbx_description
1 polymer ?
#
loop_
_entity_poly.entity_id
_entity_poly.type
_entity_poly.pdbx_seq_one_letter_code
_entity_poly.pdbx_strand_id
1 'polypeptide(L)'
;MNEIQVVVDQQPGRIRFNYDDIEAMLREKLAFYEGAVVTEEGKTAAKKEVAYLRKLKKEIDDRRKAVKREWNQPFDEFNAKVMALMSMIDEPILLIDKQVKAFDEKQRQEKKEKIRELYEELVGEAREYLSFERAYVPSWENISTSMKKVREELQAKIDTVNKDILTISSMQSEAVPKALEIYKHSLDAMEAVRHINQYEQQKQEILRREQQRKAEEEERRRQAEIERIRAEERKRIAEEERIRREAEEKAAAEARAQMEQEQPETIQEEGFQIPEADDEEELPFEQPSTKTVFYKVVATLEELEKVEMAFNSLGIYFSRRDAE
;
A
#
# COMPACT_ATOMS: atom_id res chain seq x y z
N MET A 1 23.22 -31.21 -53.81
CA MET A 1 24.60 -30.77 -53.52
C MET A 1 25.44 -32.03 -53.41
N ASN A 2 26.55 -32.12 -54.14
CA ASN A 2 27.48 -33.23 -53.93
C ASN A 2 28.12 -33.06 -52.55
N GLU A 3 28.12 -34.12 -51.76
CA GLU A 3 28.71 -34.14 -50.43
C GLU A 3 30.24 -34.04 -50.57
N ILE A 4 30.85 -32.99 -50.01
CA ILE A 4 32.30 -32.83 -50.04
C ILE A 4 32.90 -33.80 -49.02
N GLN A 5 33.63 -34.81 -49.49
CA GLN A 5 34.34 -35.76 -48.63
C GLN A 5 35.84 -35.44 -48.59
N VAL A 6 36.39 -35.32 -47.39
CA VAL A 6 37.84 -35.14 -47.19
C VAL A 6 38.48 -36.53 -47.13
N VAL A 7 39.18 -36.91 -48.19
CA VAL A 7 39.95 -38.16 -48.25
C VAL A 7 41.44 -37.83 -48.03
N VAL A 8 42.05 -38.47 -47.03
CA VAL A 8 43.48 -38.31 -46.71
C VAL A 8 44.16 -39.67 -46.82
N ASP A 9 45.13 -39.79 -47.73
CA ASP A 9 46.03 -40.95 -47.80
C ASP A 9 47.38 -40.56 -47.20
N GLN A 10 47.69 -41.09 -46.01
CA GLN A 10 48.94 -40.83 -45.32
C GLN A 10 49.75 -42.12 -45.22
N GLN A 11 51.00 -42.08 -45.69
CA GLN A 11 51.95 -43.18 -45.54
C GLN A 11 52.95 -42.85 -44.41
N PRO A 12 52.99 -43.64 -43.32
CA PRO A 12 53.98 -43.46 -42.26
C PRO A 12 55.40 -43.63 -42.82
N GLY A 13 56.24 -42.60 -42.69
CA GLY A 13 57.64 -42.70 -43.10
C GLY A 13 58.49 -43.55 -42.14
N ARG A 14 59.74 -43.81 -42.49
CA ARG A 14 60.74 -44.41 -41.59
C ARG A 14 62.05 -43.64 -41.67
N ILE A 15 62.58 -43.22 -40.53
CA ILE A 15 63.89 -42.57 -40.42
C ILE A 15 64.95 -43.65 -40.11
N ARG A 16 66.02 -43.70 -40.89
CA ARG A 16 67.21 -44.53 -40.65
C ARG A 16 68.44 -43.63 -40.59
N PHE A 17 69.35 -43.90 -39.67
CA PHE A 17 70.66 -43.25 -39.60
C PHE A 17 71.69 -44.22 -39.02
N ASN A 18 72.96 -43.88 -39.15
CA ASN A 18 74.12 -44.67 -38.72
C ASN A 18 74.36 -44.58 -37.21
N TYR A 19 73.35 -44.93 -36.41
CA TYR A 19 73.44 -44.88 -34.96
C TYR A 19 74.59 -45.73 -34.42
N ASP A 20 74.66 -47.00 -34.82
CA ASP A 20 75.65 -47.96 -34.32
C ASP A 20 77.09 -47.48 -34.58
N ASP A 21 77.34 -46.92 -35.77
CA ASP A 21 78.66 -46.38 -36.13
C ASP A 21 79.05 -45.17 -35.28
N ILE A 22 78.11 -44.23 -35.06
CA ILE A 22 78.35 -43.02 -34.26
C ILE A 22 78.50 -43.39 -32.78
N GLU A 23 77.68 -44.32 -32.28
CA GLU A 23 77.74 -44.79 -30.90
C GLU A 23 79.08 -45.48 -30.61
N ALA A 24 79.52 -46.38 -31.49
CA ALA A 24 80.81 -47.07 -31.35
C ALA A 24 81.98 -46.08 -31.31
N MET A 25 82.02 -45.13 -32.24
CA MET A 25 83.04 -44.08 -32.27
C MET A 25 83.05 -43.22 -30.99
N LEU A 26 81.86 -42.84 -30.49
CA LEU A 26 81.75 -42.06 -29.27
C LEU A 26 82.20 -42.87 -28.05
N ARG A 27 81.80 -44.14 -27.93
CA ARG A 27 82.21 -45.02 -26.83
C ARG A 27 83.73 -45.19 -26.77
N GLU A 28 84.35 -45.43 -27.92
CA GLU A 28 85.81 -45.54 -28.03
C GLU A 28 86.49 -44.23 -27.57
N LYS A 29 86.03 -43.07 -28.07
CA LYS A 29 86.58 -41.76 -27.69
C LYS A 29 86.38 -41.43 -26.21
N LEU A 30 85.21 -41.74 -25.66
CA LEU A 30 84.87 -41.43 -24.27
C LEU A 30 85.69 -42.27 -23.28
N ALA A 31 86.08 -43.50 -23.63
CA ALA A 31 86.95 -44.34 -22.80
C ALA A 31 88.31 -43.68 -22.51
N PHE A 32 88.84 -42.89 -23.44
CA PHE A 32 90.10 -42.14 -23.22
C PHE A 32 89.96 -40.98 -22.22
N TYR A 33 88.75 -40.55 -21.90
CA TYR A 33 88.50 -39.50 -20.90
C TYR A 33 88.27 -40.06 -19.49
N GLU A 34 87.99 -41.35 -19.38
CA GLU A 34 87.73 -42.00 -18.10
C GLU A 34 89.03 -42.08 -17.28
N GLY A 35 89.09 -41.31 -16.19
CA GLY A 35 90.29 -41.22 -15.34
C GLY A 35 91.39 -40.25 -15.83
N ALA A 36 91.16 -39.50 -16.92
CA ALA A 36 92.13 -38.55 -17.43
C ALA A 36 92.26 -37.29 -16.53
N VAL A 37 93.50 -36.94 -16.15
CA VAL A 37 93.81 -35.71 -15.39
C VAL A 37 94.54 -34.73 -16.31
N VAL A 38 93.99 -33.52 -16.47
CA VAL A 38 94.59 -32.47 -17.31
C VAL A 38 95.80 -31.86 -16.60
N THR A 39 96.99 -32.06 -17.16
CA THR A 39 98.24 -31.41 -16.70
C THR A 39 98.42 -30.02 -17.33
N GLU A 40 99.33 -29.19 -16.79
CA GLU A 40 99.58 -27.84 -17.32
C GLU A 40 100.00 -27.85 -18.80
N GLU A 41 100.86 -28.81 -19.18
CA GLU A 41 101.34 -29.01 -20.55
C GLU A 41 100.21 -29.49 -21.49
N GLY A 42 99.25 -30.27 -20.98
CA GLY A 42 98.12 -30.84 -21.74
C GLY A 42 96.88 -29.94 -21.85
N LYS A 43 96.83 -28.83 -21.10
CA LYS A 43 95.66 -27.94 -21.00
C LYS A 43 95.17 -27.40 -22.35
N THR A 44 96.08 -27.09 -23.26
CA THR A 44 95.74 -26.58 -24.60
C THR A 44 95.07 -27.66 -25.46
N ALA A 45 95.56 -28.90 -25.39
CA ALA A 45 94.96 -30.04 -26.10
C ALA A 45 93.57 -30.37 -25.55
N ALA A 46 93.40 -30.40 -24.22
CA ALA A 46 92.11 -30.63 -23.58
C ALA A 46 91.05 -29.57 -23.98
N LYS A 47 91.44 -28.29 -24.07
CA LYS A 47 90.55 -27.22 -24.56
C LYS A 47 90.10 -27.45 -26.01
N LYS A 48 91.01 -27.89 -26.89
CA LYS A 48 90.68 -28.22 -28.29
C LYS A 48 89.71 -29.40 -28.37
N GLU A 49 89.91 -30.42 -27.55
CA GLU A 49 89.04 -31.61 -27.53
C GLU A 49 87.63 -31.27 -27.01
N VAL A 50 87.51 -30.47 -25.95
CA VAL A 50 86.21 -29.96 -25.47
C VAL A 50 85.49 -29.16 -26.56
N ALA A 51 86.22 -28.33 -27.31
CA ALA A 51 85.65 -27.58 -28.43
C ALA A 51 85.15 -28.52 -29.54
N TYR A 52 85.91 -29.58 -29.86
CA TYR A 52 85.51 -30.60 -30.82
C TYR A 52 84.23 -31.33 -30.37
N LEU A 53 84.17 -31.84 -29.13
CA LEU A 53 82.99 -32.53 -28.60
C LEU A 53 81.74 -31.63 -28.59
N ARG A 54 81.89 -30.35 -28.24
CA ARG A 54 80.79 -29.37 -28.31
C ARG A 54 80.31 -29.16 -29.74
N LYS A 55 81.23 -29.09 -30.71
CA LYS A 55 80.89 -28.96 -32.13
C LYS A 55 80.16 -30.21 -32.64
N LEU A 56 80.67 -31.41 -32.33
CA LEU A 56 80.04 -32.68 -32.69
C LEU A 56 78.62 -32.82 -32.11
N LYS A 57 78.44 -32.48 -30.83
CA LYS A 57 77.11 -32.44 -30.19
C LYS A 57 76.15 -31.49 -30.92
N LYS A 58 76.65 -30.31 -31.32
CA LYS A 58 75.86 -29.34 -32.07
C LYS A 58 75.48 -29.88 -33.45
N GLU A 59 76.41 -30.50 -34.18
CA GLU A 59 76.14 -31.08 -35.51
C GLU A 59 75.07 -32.19 -35.46
N ILE A 60 75.10 -33.06 -34.45
CA ILE A 60 74.07 -34.09 -34.23
C ILE A 60 72.70 -33.44 -33.98
N ASP A 61 72.62 -32.43 -33.11
CA ASP A 61 71.37 -31.73 -32.82
C ASP A 61 70.84 -30.93 -34.02
N ASP A 62 71.73 -30.30 -34.78
CA ASP A 62 71.38 -29.56 -36.00
C ASP A 62 70.83 -30.53 -37.07
N ARG A 63 71.42 -31.71 -37.24
CA ARG A 63 70.88 -32.74 -38.16
C ARG A 63 69.54 -33.29 -37.67
N ARG A 64 69.38 -33.55 -36.36
CA ARG A 64 68.09 -33.93 -35.76
C ARG A 64 67.01 -32.89 -36.03
N LYS A 65 67.32 -31.60 -35.86
CA LYS A 65 66.40 -30.49 -36.15
C LYS A 65 66.06 -30.41 -37.63
N ALA A 66 67.05 -30.57 -38.52
CA ALA A 66 66.82 -30.55 -39.97
C ALA A 66 65.87 -31.68 -40.40
N VAL A 67 66.14 -32.92 -39.96
CA VAL A 67 65.27 -34.08 -40.25
C VAL A 67 63.86 -33.86 -39.70
N LYS A 68 63.70 -33.29 -38.50
CA LYS A 68 62.38 -32.95 -37.95
C LYS A 68 61.62 -31.94 -38.82
N ARG A 69 62.31 -30.91 -39.33
CA ARG A 69 61.68 -29.92 -40.23
C ARG A 69 61.24 -30.56 -41.55
N GLU A 70 62.12 -31.32 -42.19
CA GLU A 70 61.82 -32.04 -43.44
C GLU A 70 60.65 -33.03 -43.24
N TRP A 71 60.63 -33.75 -42.12
CA TRP A 71 59.56 -34.68 -41.78
C TRP A 71 58.22 -33.99 -41.54
N ASN A 72 58.22 -32.83 -40.89
CA ASN A 72 57.00 -32.08 -40.61
C ASN A 72 56.51 -31.28 -41.83
N GLN A 73 57.37 -30.99 -42.81
CA GLN A 73 57.00 -30.17 -43.96
C GLN A 73 55.75 -30.66 -44.70
N PRO A 74 55.57 -31.96 -45.03
CA PRO A 74 54.34 -32.45 -45.66
C PRO A 74 53.09 -32.23 -44.80
N PHE A 75 53.23 -32.35 -43.47
CA PHE A 75 52.13 -32.07 -42.55
C PHE A 75 51.82 -30.58 -42.48
N ASP A 76 52.84 -29.72 -42.42
CA ASP A 76 52.67 -28.27 -42.38
C ASP A 76 52.00 -27.76 -43.67
N GLU A 77 52.38 -28.30 -44.84
CA GLU A 77 51.74 -28.01 -46.12
C GLU A 77 50.29 -28.51 -46.19
N PHE A 78 50.01 -29.73 -45.72
CA PHE A 78 48.65 -30.26 -45.61
C PHE A 78 47.80 -29.40 -44.69
N ASN A 79 48.29 -29.09 -43.49
CA ASN A 79 47.61 -28.27 -42.51
C ASN A 79 47.33 -26.87 -43.07
N ALA A 80 48.30 -26.24 -43.75
CA ALA A 80 48.09 -24.95 -44.39
C ALA A 80 46.96 -24.99 -45.44
N LYS A 81 46.91 -26.05 -46.27
CA LYS A 81 45.83 -26.24 -47.25
C LYS A 81 44.48 -26.46 -46.58
N VAL A 82 44.41 -27.28 -45.53
CA VAL A 82 43.18 -27.51 -44.76
C VAL A 82 42.70 -26.22 -44.11
N MET A 83 43.59 -25.45 -43.47
CA MET A 83 43.25 -24.17 -42.87
C MET A 83 42.75 -23.16 -43.91
N ALA A 84 43.35 -23.12 -45.10
CA ALA A 84 42.86 -22.31 -46.20
C ALA A 84 41.44 -22.73 -46.64
N LEU A 85 41.17 -24.03 -46.77
CA LEU A 85 39.83 -24.55 -47.08
C LEU A 85 38.81 -24.22 -45.99
N MET A 86 39.17 -24.36 -44.71
CA MET A 86 38.32 -23.97 -43.59
C MET A 86 38.00 -22.47 -43.65
N SER A 87 39.00 -21.62 -43.90
CA SER A 87 38.79 -20.18 -44.03
C SER A 87 37.84 -19.81 -45.19
N MET A 88 37.89 -20.54 -46.31
CA MET A 88 36.95 -20.34 -47.43
C MET A 88 35.50 -20.69 -47.06
N ILE A 89 35.29 -21.56 -46.06
CA ILE A 89 33.98 -21.94 -45.55
C ILE A 89 33.51 -20.97 -44.46
N ASP A 90 34.42 -20.51 -43.60
CA ASP A 90 34.10 -19.58 -42.51
C ASP A 90 33.60 -18.23 -43.05
N GLU A 91 34.18 -17.73 -44.14
CA GLU A 91 33.77 -16.45 -44.74
C GLU A 91 32.27 -16.41 -45.13
N PRO A 92 31.73 -17.34 -45.95
CA PRO A 92 30.31 -17.37 -46.25
C PRO A 92 29.45 -17.70 -45.03
N ILE A 93 29.91 -18.52 -44.06
CA ILE A 93 29.17 -18.75 -42.81
C ILE A 93 28.93 -17.44 -42.07
N LEU A 94 30.00 -16.65 -41.85
CA LEU A 94 29.92 -15.37 -41.15
C LEU A 94 29.06 -14.37 -41.92
N LEU A 95 29.17 -14.34 -43.25
CA LEU A 95 28.35 -13.48 -44.09
C LEU A 95 26.86 -13.83 -43.99
N ILE A 96 26.52 -15.12 -44.11
CA ILE A 96 25.13 -15.60 -44.04
C ILE A 96 24.56 -15.37 -42.64
N ASP A 97 25.29 -15.73 -41.58
CA ASP A 97 24.85 -15.52 -40.20
C ASP A 97 24.58 -14.04 -39.91
N LYS A 98 25.47 -13.15 -40.38
CA LYS A 98 25.25 -11.71 -40.27
C LYS A 98 24.00 -11.24 -41.02
N GLN A 99 23.79 -11.74 -42.24
CA GLN A 99 22.60 -11.39 -43.03
C GLN A 99 21.31 -11.90 -42.39
N VAL A 100 21.30 -13.13 -41.87
CA VAL A 100 20.16 -13.72 -41.15
C VAL A 100 19.85 -12.88 -39.91
N LYS A 101 20.84 -12.56 -39.07
CA LYS A 101 20.65 -11.71 -37.88
C LYS A 101 20.13 -10.32 -38.23
N ALA A 102 20.65 -9.70 -39.28
CA ALA A 102 20.18 -8.39 -39.73
C ALA A 102 18.74 -8.46 -40.25
N PHE A 103 18.37 -9.53 -40.94
CA PHE A 103 17.01 -9.74 -41.43
C PHE A 103 16.02 -10.00 -40.30
N ASP A 104 16.38 -10.83 -39.32
CA ASP A 104 15.55 -11.10 -38.13
C ASP A 104 15.37 -9.84 -37.29
N GLU A 105 16.42 -9.03 -37.12
CA GLU A 105 16.34 -7.73 -36.45
C GLU A 105 15.41 -6.77 -37.21
N LYS A 106 15.53 -6.69 -38.54
CA LYS A 106 14.63 -5.90 -39.37
C LYS A 106 13.18 -6.35 -39.22
N GLN A 107 12.91 -7.65 -39.23
CA GLN A 107 11.57 -8.17 -39.01
C GLN A 107 11.01 -7.83 -37.62
N ARG A 108 11.83 -7.93 -36.57
CA ARG A 108 11.43 -7.53 -35.22
C ARG A 108 11.09 -6.05 -35.14
N GLN A 109 11.90 -5.19 -35.77
CA GLN A 109 11.63 -3.75 -35.84
C GLN A 109 10.37 -3.44 -36.65
N GLU A 110 10.21 -4.01 -37.84
CA GLU A 110 8.99 -3.85 -38.65
C GLU A 110 7.75 -4.33 -37.89
N LYS A 111 7.87 -5.41 -37.12
CA LYS A 111 6.79 -5.92 -36.28
C LYS A 111 6.50 -4.96 -35.12
N LYS A 112 7.52 -4.42 -34.47
CA LYS A 112 7.36 -3.42 -33.41
C LYS A 112 6.64 -2.17 -33.91
N GLU A 113 6.98 -1.69 -35.10
CA GLU A 113 6.28 -0.56 -35.71
C GLU A 113 4.83 -0.91 -36.04
N LYS A 114 4.53 -2.12 -36.56
CA LYS A 114 3.14 -2.59 -36.72
C LYS A 114 2.38 -2.67 -35.40
N ILE A 115 3.04 -3.06 -34.31
CA ILE A 115 2.44 -3.07 -32.96
C ILE A 115 2.18 -1.64 -32.49
N ARG A 116 3.07 -0.70 -32.78
CA ARG A 116 2.89 0.74 -32.48
C ARG A 116 1.71 1.32 -33.26
N GLU A 117 1.62 1.06 -34.55
CA GLU A 117 0.48 1.46 -35.40
C GLU A 117 -0.83 0.90 -34.84
N LEU A 118 -0.85 -0.39 -34.49
CA LEU A 118 -2.00 -1.04 -33.88
C LEU A 118 -2.39 -0.41 -32.54
N TYR A 119 -1.42 0.00 -31.72
CA TYR A 119 -1.69 0.73 -30.49
C TYR A 119 -2.30 2.10 -30.77
N GLU A 120 -1.77 2.87 -31.72
CA GLU A 120 -2.32 4.18 -32.09
C GLU A 120 -3.74 4.07 -32.66
N GLU A 121 -4.07 2.98 -33.37
CA GLU A 121 -5.44 2.68 -33.84
C GLU A 121 -6.41 2.40 -32.68
N LEU A 122 -5.97 1.65 -31.66
CA LEU A 122 -6.87 1.11 -30.64
C LEU A 122 -6.97 1.95 -29.37
N VAL A 123 -5.93 2.72 -29.03
CA VAL A 123 -5.79 3.32 -27.69
C VAL A 123 -6.87 4.37 -27.38
N GLY A 124 -7.30 5.16 -28.37
CA GLY A 124 -8.35 6.18 -28.19
C GLY A 124 -8.08 7.11 -26.99
N GLU A 125 -9.10 7.31 -26.16
CA GLU A 125 -9.07 8.17 -24.95
C GLU A 125 -8.15 7.62 -23.84
N ALA A 126 -7.88 6.30 -23.83
CA ALA A 126 -6.99 5.68 -22.86
C ALA A 126 -5.53 6.15 -23.00
N ARG A 127 -5.20 6.85 -24.10
CA ARG A 127 -3.83 7.33 -24.41
C ARG A 127 -3.25 8.19 -23.31
N GLU A 128 -4.09 8.95 -22.61
CA GLU A 128 -3.66 9.80 -21.51
C GLU A 128 -3.14 9.00 -20.31
N TYR A 129 -3.62 7.77 -20.12
CA TYR A 129 -3.35 6.94 -18.95
C TYR A 129 -2.39 5.77 -19.26
N LEU A 130 -2.48 5.21 -20.45
CA LEU A 130 -1.71 4.07 -20.91
C LEU A 130 -0.85 4.48 -22.10
N SER A 131 0.47 4.66 -21.90
CA SER A 131 1.41 4.89 -23.00
C SER A 131 1.77 3.59 -23.72
N PHE A 132 2.34 3.71 -24.94
CA PHE A 132 2.80 2.55 -25.71
C PHE A 132 3.80 1.71 -24.91
N GLU A 133 4.76 2.33 -24.24
CA GLU A 133 5.81 1.68 -23.48
C GLU A 133 5.26 0.85 -22.31
N ARG A 134 4.14 1.28 -21.71
CA ARG A 134 3.46 0.56 -20.63
C ARG A 134 2.56 -0.55 -21.14
N ALA A 135 1.91 -0.34 -22.29
CA ALA A 135 1.08 -1.34 -22.94
C ALA A 135 1.90 -2.47 -23.57
N TYR A 136 3.07 -2.14 -24.10
CA TYR A 136 3.92 -3.01 -24.90
C TYR A 136 4.52 -4.17 -24.10
N VAL A 137 4.65 -5.33 -24.74
CA VAL A 137 5.25 -6.54 -24.18
C VAL A 137 6.36 -7.06 -25.10
N PRO A 138 7.61 -7.24 -24.63
CA PRO A 138 8.73 -7.67 -25.47
C PRO A 138 8.51 -8.98 -26.24
N SER A 139 7.76 -9.93 -25.66
CA SER A 139 7.46 -11.22 -26.30
C SER A 139 6.59 -11.09 -27.56
N TRP A 140 5.97 -9.92 -27.80
CA TRP A 140 5.21 -9.64 -29.02
C TRP A 140 6.10 -9.52 -30.26
N GLU A 141 7.39 -9.20 -30.11
CA GLU A 141 8.34 -9.15 -31.23
C GLU A 141 8.69 -10.53 -31.78
N ASN A 142 8.49 -11.61 -31.00
CA ASN A 142 8.83 -12.98 -31.40
C ASN A 142 8.04 -13.42 -32.64
N ILE A 143 8.70 -14.04 -33.62
CA ILE A 143 8.07 -14.53 -34.87
C ILE A 143 6.87 -15.46 -34.58
N SER A 144 6.95 -16.28 -33.54
CA SER A 144 5.88 -17.20 -33.11
C SER A 144 4.61 -16.50 -32.63
N THR A 145 4.68 -15.24 -32.21
CA THR A 145 3.52 -14.49 -31.71
C THR A 145 2.76 -13.88 -32.89
N SER A 146 1.53 -14.33 -33.15
CA SER A 146 0.74 -13.77 -34.26
C SER A 146 0.27 -12.34 -33.96
N MET A 147 0.13 -11.50 -34.98
CA MET A 147 -0.43 -10.14 -34.82
C MET A 147 -1.87 -10.15 -34.28
N LYS A 148 -2.63 -11.23 -34.53
CA LYS A 148 -3.95 -11.43 -33.94
C LYS A 148 -3.87 -11.52 -32.41
N LYS A 149 -2.95 -12.33 -31.89
CA LYS A 149 -2.75 -12.46 -30.44
C LYS A 149 -2.29 -11.14 -29.81
N VAL A 150 -1.39 -10.42 -30.47
CA VAL A 150 -0.98 -9.07 -30.04
C VAL A 150 -2.20 -8.15 -29.94
N ARG A 151 -3.07 -8.13 -30.96
CA ARG A 151 -4.29 -7.32 -30.96
C ARG A 151 -5.20 -7.65 -29.78
N GLU A 152 -5.45 -8.94 -29.54
CA GLU A 152 -6.31 -9.40 -28.44
C GLU A 152 -5.75 -8.98 -27.07
N GLU A 153 -4.45 -9.21 -26.82
CA GLU A 153 -3.82 -8.83 -25.55
C GLU A 153 -3.75 -7.30 -25.36
N LEU A 154 -3.47 -6.56 -26.42
CA LEU A 154 -3.44 -5.11 -26.40
C LEU A 154 -4.82 -4.51 -26.14
N GLN A 155 -5.85 -5.00 -26.83
CA GLN A 155 -7.23 -4.59 -26.62
C GLN A 155 -7.68 -4.88 -25.18
N ALA A 156 -7.36 -6.06 -24.65
CA ALA A 156 -7.71 -6.41 -23.27
C ALA A 156 -7.09 -5.44 -22.24
N LYS A 157 -5.84 -4.98 -22.46
CA LYS A 157 -5.22 -3.96 -21.62
C LYS A 157 -5.95 -2.61 -21.73
N ILE A 158 -6.26 -2.17 -22.94
CA ILE A 158 -6.98 -0.91 -23.18
C ILE A 158 -8.38 -0.96 -22.55
N ASP A 159 -9.11 -2.06 -22.72
CA ASP A 159 -10.45 -2.25 -22.15
C ASP A 159 -10.43 -2.23 -20.63
N THR A 160 -9.37 -2.77 -20.01
CA THR A 160 -9.18 -2.71 -18.55
C THR A 160 -9.00 -1.26 -18.11
N VAL A 161 -8.13 -0.51 -18.79
CA VAL A 161 -7.89 0.91 -18.50
C VAL A 161 -9.17 1.74 -18.66
N ASN A 162 -9.93 1.52 -19.73
CA ASN A 162 -11.21 2.19 -19.95
C ASN A 162 -12.22 1.87 -18.84
N LYS A 163 -12.31 0.61 -18.39
CA LYS A 163 -13.18 0.21 -17.28
C LYS A 163 -12.77 0.85 -15.96
N ASP A 164 -11.47 0.94 -15.69
CA ASP A 164 -10.93 1.56 -14.48
C ASP A 164 -11.25 3.07 -14.47
N ILE A 165 -10.99 3.77 -15.58
CA ILE A 165 -11.32 5.19 -15.75
C ILE A 165 -12.82 5.41 -15.58
N LEU A 166 -13.66 4.58 -16.21
CA LEU A 166 -15.11 4.65 -16.06
C LEU A 166 -15.52 4.45 -14.59
N THR A 167 -14.90 3.51 -13.89
CA THR A 167 -15.19 3.23 -12.48
C THR A 167 -14.84 4.43 -11.60
N ILE A 168 -13.64 4.99 -11.77
CA ILE A 168 -13.17 6.16 -11.00
C ILE A 168 -14.02 7.38 -11.32
N SER A 169 -14.31 7.65 -12.60
CA SER A 169 -15.11 8.81 -13.02
C SER A 169 -16.58 8.71 -12.61
N SER A 170 -17.13 7.50 -12.47
CA SER A 170 -18.50 7.28 -12.02
C SER A 170 -18.67 7.47 -10.50
N MET A 171 -17.58 7.59 -9.73
CA MET A 171 -17.67 7.92 -8.31
C MET A 171 -18.10 9.39 -8.17
N GLN A 172 -19.26 9.66 -7.58
CA GLN A 172 -19.81 11.01 -7.43
C GLN A 172 -19.08 11.81 -6.32
N SER A 173 -17.78 12.04 -6.48
CA SER A 173 -16.90 12.69 -5.49
C SER A 173 -16.11 13.85 -6.10
N GLU A 174 -15.82 14.89 -5.30
CA GLU A 174 -14.93 15.98 -5.69
C GLU A 174 -13.46 15.53 -5.83
N ALA A 175 -13.10 14.38 -5.26
CA ALA A 175 -11.75 13.83 -5.33
C ALA A 175 -11.43 13.09 -6.64
N VAL A 176 -12.41 12.90 -7.53
CA VAL A 176 -12.24 12.16 -8.81
C VAL A 176 -11.08 12.68 -9.66
N PRO A 177 -10.91 13.99 -9.92
CA PRO A 177 -9.81 14.48 -10.75
C PRO A 177 -8.43 14.10 -10.17
N LYS A 178 -8.30 14.18 -8.84
CA LYS A 178 -7.05 13.80 -8.17
C LYS A 178 -6.82 12.29 -8.19
N ALA A 179 -7.89 11.51 -8.09
CA ALA A 179 -7.84 10.05 -8.19
C ALA A 179 -7.46 9.58 -9.60
N LEU A 180 -7.95 10.23 -10.65
CA LEU A 180 -7.55 9.97 -12.04
C LEU A 180 -6.07 10.28 -12.28
N GLU A 181 -5.53 11.36 -11.69
CA GLU A 181 -4.08 11.64 -11.72
C GLU A 181 -3.26 10.54 -11.01
N ILE A 182 -3.73 10.04 -9.86
CA ILE A 182 -3.09 8.91 -9.16
C ILE A 182 -3.12 7.66 -10.04
N TYR A 183 -4.26 7.38 -10.69
CA TYR A 183 -4.40 6.27 -11.62
C TYR A 183 -3.48 6.40 -12.85
N LYS A 184 -3.33 7.60 -13.42
CA LYS A 184 -2.42 7.87 -14.54
C LYS A 184 -0.98 7.46 -14.22
N HIS A 185 -0.52 7.67 -12.99
CA HIS A 185 0.80 7.24 -12.56
C HIS A 185 0.87 5.75 -12.21
N SER A 186 -0.07 5.24 -11.41
CA SER A 186 -0.03 3.86 -10.88
C SER A 186 -0.53 2.79 -11.84
N LEU A 187 -1.51 3.11 -12.70
CA LEU A 187 -2.41 2.17 -13.36
C LEU A 187 -3.11 1.20 -12.37
N ASP A 188 -3.33 1.65 -11.14
CA ASP A 188 -4.02 0.88 -10.09
C ASP A 188 -5.33 1.58 -9.71
N ALA A 189 -6.45 0.99 -10.15
CA ALA A 189 -7.78 1.50 -9.86
C ALA A 189 -8.12 1.43 -8.36
N MET A 190 -7.61 0.42 -7.63
CA MET A 190 -7.88 0.27 -6.20
C MET A 190 -7.25 1.40 -5.39
N GLU A 191 -6.06 1.85 -5.79
CA GLU A 191 -5.40 2.98 -5.16
C GLU A 191 -6.18 4.29 -5.37
N ALA A 192 -6.67 4.53 -6.59
CA ALA A 192 -7.50 5.68 -6.90
C ALA A 192 -8.83 5.67 -6.12
N VAL A 193 -9.51 4.52 -6.07
CA VAL A 193 -10.77 4.34 -5.31
C VAL A 193 -10.54 4.52 -3.81
N ARG A 194 -9.42 4.01 -3.27
CA ARG A 194 -9.05 4.20 -1.86
C ARG A 194 -8.90 5.69 -1.51
N HIS A 195 -8.27 6.46 -2.39
CA HIS A 195 -8.13 7.91 -2.20
C HIS A 195 -9.51 8.62 -2.18
N ILE A 196 -10.42 8.24 -3.08
CA ILE A 196 -11.79 8.79 -3.09
C ILE A 196 -12.53 8.47 -1.79
N ASN A 197 -12.50 7.20 -1.36
CA ASN A 197 -13.17 6.78 -0.13
C ASN A 197 -12.63 7.52 1.11
N GLN A 198 -11.31 7.74 1.19
CA GLN A 198 -10.71 8.50 2.28
C GLN A 198 -11.17 9.96 2.28
N TYR A 199 -11.25 10.59 1.10
CA TYR A 199 -11.73 11.96 0.98
C TYR A 199 -13.20 12.10 1.40
N GLU A 200 -14.08 11.18 0.95
CA GLU A 200 -15.49 11.20 1.33
C GLU A 200 -15.69 10.96 2.83
N GLN A 201 -14.92 10.05 3.43
CA GLN A 201 -14.93 9.83 4.89
C GLN A 201 -14.54 11.10 5.65
N GLN A 202 -13.48 11.80 5.21
CA GLN A 202 -13.06 13.06 5.82
C GLN A 202 -14.13 14.15 5.68
N LYS A 203 -14.76 14.27 4.50
CA LYS A 203 -15.83 15.23 4.24
C LYS A 203 -17.06 14.97 5.12
N GLN A 204 -17.47 13.70 5.27
CA GLN A 204 -18.58 13.30 6.14
C GLN A 204 -18.28 13.59 7.61
N GLU A 205 -17.06 13.33 8.08
CA GLU A 205 -16.65 13.63 9.45
C GLU A 205 -16.68 15.13 9.74
N ILE A 206 -16.21 15.97 8.80
CA ILE A 206 -16.28 17.43 8.92
C ILE A 206 -17.74 17.90 9.00
N LEU A 207 -18.61 17.39 8.11
CA LEU A 207 -20.03 17.77 8.09
C LEU A 207 -20.74 17.35 9.39
N ARG A 208 -20.46 16.14 9.89
CA ARG A 208 -21.02 15.64 11.15
C ARG A 208 -20.60 16.50 12.33
N ARG A 209 -19.32 16.88 12.41
CA ARG A 209 -18.83 17.80 13.44
C ARG A 209 -19.48 19.17 13.35
N GLU A 210 -19.69 19.70 12.15
CA GLU A 210 -20.37 20.98 11.98
C GLU A 210 -21.85 20.93 12.40
N GLN A 211 -22.56 19.85 12.05
CA GLN A 211 -23.93 19.61 12.48
C GLN A 211 -24.04 19.48 14.00
N GLN A 212 -23.13 18.73 14.63
CA GLN A 212 -23.06 18.62 16.10
C GLN A 212 -22.84 19.99 16.74
N ARG A 213 -21.88 20.78 16.24
CA ARG A 213 -21.63 22.13 16.74
C ARG A 213 -22.85 23.05 16.61
N LYS A 214 -23.58 22.98 15.49
CA LYS A 214 -24.81 23.77 15.29
C LYS A 214 -25.93 23.33 16.23
N ALA A 215 -26.10 22.02 16.41
CA ALA A 215 -27.10 21.46 17.33
C ALA A 215 -26.81 21.86 18.79
N GLU A 216 -25.55 21.77 19.22
CA GLU A 216 -25.12 22.21 20.55
C GLU A 216 -25.32 23.73 20.75
N GLU A 217 -25.05 24.55 19.74
CA GLU A 217 -25.31 26.00 19.81
C GLU A 217 -26.81 26.30 19.91
N GLU A 218 -27.64 25.62 19.11
CA GLU A 218 -29.09 25.79 19.15
C GLU A 218 -29.68 25.31 20.49
N GLU A 219 -29.20 24.18 21.01
CA GLU A 219 -29.61 23.67 22.32
C GLU A 219 -29.20 24.64 23.44
N ARG A 220 -27.98 25.19 23.40
CA ARG A 220 -27.55 26.25 24.33
C ARG A 220 -28.42 27.50 24.23
N ARG A 221 -28.82 27.92 23.02
CA ARG A 221 -29.74 29.05 22.83
C ARG A 221 -31.12 28.76 23.42
N ARG A 222 -31.68 27.58 23.17
CA ARG A 222 -32.98 27.15 23.73
C ARG A 222 -32.92 27.08 25.25
N GLN A 223 -31.86 26.51 25.83
CA GLN A 223 -31.66 26.46 27.27
C GLN A 223 -31.56 27.86 27.88
N ALA A 224 -30.82 28.78 27.26
CA ALA A 224 -30.71 30.17 27.70
C ALA A 224 -32.05 30.93 27.61
N GLU A 225 -32.88 30.64 26.60
CA GLU A 225 -34.22 31.23 26.46
C GLU A 225 -35.19 30.70 27.52
N ILE A 226 -35.19 29.37 27.77
CA ILE A 226 -35.96 28.76 28.87
C ILE A 226 -35.52 29.34 30.22
N GLU A 227 -34.22 29.50 30.45
CA GLU A 227 -33.69 30.09 31.67
C GLU A 227 -34.11 31.55 31.83
N ARG A 228 -34.12 32.34 30.74
CA ARG A 228 -34.66 33.70 30.74
C ARG A 228 -36.13 33.75 31.11
N ILE A 229 -36.97 32.89 30.52
CA ILE A 229 -38.41 32.83 30.81
C ILE A 229 -38.63 32.46 32.28
N ARG A 230 -37.92 31.44 32.78
CA ARG A 230 -37.97 31.03 34.20
C ARG A 230 -37.50 32.15 35.14
N ALA A 231 -36.48 32.92 34.76
CA ALA A 231 -35.99 34.04 35.55
C ALA A 231 -37.00 35.21 35.59
N GLU A 232 -37.67 35.51 34.47
CA GLU A 232 -38.75 36.50 34.41
C GLU A 232 -39.97 36.06 35.23
N GLU A 233 -40.36 34.79 35.15
CA GLU A 233 -41.45 34.21 35.95
C GLU A 233 -41.14 34.27 37.46
N ARG A 234 -39.91 33.90 37.87
CA ARG A 234 -39.45 34.05 39.27
C ARG A 234 -39.50 35.49 39.75
N LYS A 235 -39.14 36.47 38.90
CA LYS A 235 -39.23 37.88 39.25
C LYS A 235 -40.69 38.33 39.43
N ARG A 236 -41.60 37.89 38.55
CA ARG A 236 -43.04 38.19 38.68
C ARG A 236 -43.62 37.61 39.96
N ILE A 237 -43.32 36.36 40.29
CA ILE A 237 -43.79 35.71 41.52
C ILE A 237 -43.23 36.44 42.75
N ALA A 238 -41.94 36.79 42.77
CA ALA A 238 -41.34 37.51 43.89
C ALA A 238 -41.91 38.93 44.05
N GLU A 239 -42.27 39.61 42.97
CA GLU A 239 -42.91 40.92 43.00
C GLU A 239 -44.37 40.83 43.49
N GLU A 240 -45.12 39.82 43.05
CA GLU A 240 -46.48 39.53 43.52
C GLU A 240 -46.49 39.15 45.01
N GLU A 241 -45.54 38.33 45.44
CA GLU A 241 -45.35 37.96 46.84
C GLU A 241 -44.98 39.18 47.70
N ARG A 242 -44.13 40.09 47.20
CA ARG A 242 -43.80 41.36 47.88
C ARG A 242 -45.03 42.26 48.04
N ILE A 243 -45.84 42.40 46.99
CA ILE A 243 -47.10 43.19 47.05
C ILE A 243 -48.07 42.57 48.06
N ARG A 244 -48.21 41.23 48.06
CA ARG A 244 -49.04 40.54 49.04
C ARG A 244 -48.54 40.75 50.47
N ARG A 245 -47.23 40.71 50.69
CA ARG A 245 -46.62 40.93 52.01
C ARG A 245 -46.81 42.37 52.50
N GLU A 246 -46.67 43.37 51.62
CA GLU A 246 -46.98 44.77 51.95
C GLU A 246 -48.48 44.98 52.24
N ALA A 247 -49.37 44.28 51.52
CA ALA A 247 -50.81 44.32 51.79
C ALA A 247 -51.16 43.66 53.12
N GLU A 248 -50.54 42.51 53.44
CA GLU A 248 -50.68 41.84 54.74
C GLU A 248 -50.09 42.70 55.88
N GLU A 249 -48.97 43.38 55.69
CA GLU A 249 -48.41 44.33 56.68
C GLU A 249 -49.30 45.56 56.87
N LYS A 250 -49.89 46.12 55.80
CA LYS A 250 -50.88 47.20 55.92
C LYS A 250 -52.15 46.74 56.63
N ALA A 251 -52.69 45.58 56.29
CA ALA A 251 -53.85 45.01 56.95
C ALA A 251 -53.54 44.68 58.43
N ALA A 252 -52.34 44.20 58.74
CA ALA A 252 -51.90 43.97 60.12
C ALA A 252 -51.66 45.28 60.89
N ALA A 253 -51.22 46.35 60.22
CA ALA A 253 -51.10 47.68 60.81
C ALA A 253 -52.48 48.32 61.06
N GLU A 254 -53.45 48.15 60.15
CA GLU A 254 -54.84 48.57 60.35
C GLU A 254 -55.54 47.74 61.45
N ALA A 255 -55.29 46.43 61.51
CA ALA A 255 -55.78 45.57 62.58
C ALA A 255 -55.12 45.92 63.93
N ARG A 256 -53.83 46.27 63.95
CA ARG A 256 -53.16 46.80 65.16
C ARG A 256 -53.70 48.18 65.56
N ALA A 257 -54.01 49.06 64.62
CA ALA A 257 -54.66 50.35 64.91
C ALA A 257 -56.10 50.19 65.44
N GLN A 258 -56.81 49.13 65.05
CA GLN A 258 -58.11 48.75 65.63
C GLN A 258 -57.98 48.08 67.01
N MET A 259 -56.91 47.30 67.24
CA MET A 259 -56.59 46.72 68.55
C MET A 259 -55.98 47.73 69.55
N GLU A 260 -55.61 48.93 69.12
CA GLU A 260 -55.05 50.01 69.97
C GLU A 260 -56.11 50.99 70.50
N GLN A 261 -57.40 50.80 70.17
CA GLN A 261 -58.51 51.55 70.79
C GLN A 261 -59.17 50.87 71.99
N GLU A 262 -58.93 49.59 72.26
CA GLU A 262 -59.45 48.95 73.46
C GLU A 262 -58.47 47.93 74.02
N GLN A 263 -57.89 48.26 75.17
CA GLN A 263 -57.26 47.35 76.11
C GLN A 263 -57.09 48.09 77.45
N PRO A 264 -56.89 47.39 78.58
CA PRO A 264 -57.40 46.08 79.03
C PRO A 264 -58.01 46.23 80.46
N GLU A 265 -58.63 45.25 81.13
CA GLU A 265 -57.98 44.18 81.90
C GLU A 265 -59.02 43.36 82.69
N THR A 266 -58.83 42.02 82.66
CA THR A 266 -58.91 40.98 83.72
C THR A 266 -59.93 41.07 84.87
N ILE A 267 -60.60 39.95 85.22
CA ILE A 267 -60.22 39.12 86.39
C ILE A 267 -60.92 37.73 86.37
N GLN A 268 -60.07 36.71 86.62
CA GLN A 268 -60.18 35.47 87.42
C GLN A 268 -61.10 34.29 87.07
N GLU A 269 -60.46 33.13 87.23
CA GLU A 269 -60.92 31.74 87.23
C GLU A 269 -61.99 31.47 88.29
N GLU A 270 -62.98 30.63 87.96
CA GLU A 270 -63.32 29.48 88.81
C GLU A 270 -64.13 28.44 88.01
N GLY A 271 -63.83 27.17 88.29
CA GLY A 271 -64.14 26.04 87.43
C GLY A 271 -65.61 25.63 87.36
N PHE A 272 -65.94 24.93 86.29
CA PHE A 272 -67.06 24.00 86.29
C PHE A 272 -66.80 22.83 85.34
N GLN A 273 -67.06 21.63 85.85
CA GLN A 273 -66.68 20.33 85.28
C GLN A 273 -67.92 19.60 84.75
N ILE A 274 -67.82 19.14 83.47
CA ILE A 274 -68.36 17.90 82.82
C ILE A 274 -69.92 17.85 82.69
N PRO A 275 -70.58 17.40 81.57
CA PRO A 275 -70.26 16.18 80.80
C PRO A 275 -70.57 16.11 79.28
N GLU A 276 -70.16 14.97 78.71
CA GLU A 276 -70.70 14.35 77.49
C GLU A 276 -72.24 14.44 77.41
N ALA A 277 -72.80 14.64 76.21
CA ALA A 277 -73.77 13.73 75.60
C ALA A 277 -74.27 14.27 74.25
N ASP A 278 -74.74 13.30 73.49
CA ASP A 278 -75.18 13.28 72.10
C ASP A 278 -76.37 14.17 71.71
N ASP A 279 -76.43 14.28 70.38
CA ASP A 279 -77.59 14.33 69.48
C ASP A 279 -78.35 15.64 69.22
N GLU A 280 -78.23 16.00 67.93
CA GLU A 280 -79.25 16.51 67.00
C GLU A 280 -80.30 17.50 67.54
N GLU A 281 -80.20 18.74 67.07
CA GLU A 281 -81.33 19.37 66.37
C GLU A 281 -80.86 20.50 65.44
N GLU A 282 -81.49 20.53 64.27
CA GLU A 282 -81.21 21.33 63.08
C GLU A 282 -81.27 22.83 63.31
N LEU A 283 -80.32 23.57 62.71
CA LEU A 283 -80.52 24.91 62.16
C LEU A 283 -79.56 25.14 60.97
N PRO A 284 -79.87 26.05 60.03
CA PRO A 284 -79.90 25.73 58.60
C PRO A 284 -78.87 26.52 57.80
N PHE A 285 -77.90 25.85 57.16
CA PHE A 285 -77.06 26.46 56.12
C PHE A 285 -76.69 25.41 55.06
N GLU A 286 -76.96 25.74 53.79
CA GLU A 286 -76.72 24.89 52.62
C GLU A 286 -75.21 24.68 52.40
N GLN A 287 -74.75 23.43 52.54
CA GLN A 287 -73.41 23.00 52.14
C GLN A 287 -73.36 22.78 50.62
N PRO A 288 -72.40 23.34 49.87
CA PRO A 288 -72.31 23.12 48.43
C PRO A 288 -71.96 21.65 48.12
N SER A 289 -72.61 21.10 47.10
CA SER A 289 -72.52 19.70 46.69
C SER A 289 -71.08 19.23 46.43
N THR A 290 -70.55 18.35 47.27
CA THR A 290 -69.26 17.68 47.04
C THR A 290 -69.41 16.52 46.04
N LYS A 291 -68.56 16.45 45.02
CA LYS A 291 -68.50 15.34 44.05
C LYS A 291 -67.27 14.49 44.28
N THR A 292 -67.46 13.19 44.50
CA THR A 292 -66.36 12.21 44.64
C THR A 292 -66.01 11.60 43.28
N VAL A 293 -64.73 11.66 42.89
CA VAL A 293 -64.22 11.13 41.62
C VAL A 293 -62.92 10.34 41.87
N PHE A 294 -62.76 9.18 41.22
CA PHE A 294 -61.56 8.36 41.30
C PHE A 294 -60.64 8.61 40.10
N TYR A 295 -59.37 8.94 40.36
CA TYR A 295 -58.34 9.11 39.34
C TYR A 295 -57.27 8.01 39.47
N LYS A 296 -56.80 7.48 38.33
CA LYS A 296 -55.62 6.61 38.29
C LYS A 296 -54.41 7.44 37.90
N VAL A 297 -53.45 7.59 38.81
CA VAL A 297 -52.22 8.35 38.61
C VAL A 297 -51.05 7.35 38.56
N VAL A 298 -50.20 7.44 37.53
CA VAL A 298 -48.97 6.65 37.41
C VAL A 298 -47.81 7.65 37.32
N ALA A 299 -47.00 7.72 38.37
CA ALA A 299 -45.92 8.69 38.51
C ALA A 299 -44.76 8.08 39.32
N THR A 300 -43.60 8.73 39.30
CA THR A 300 -42.47 8.36 40.17
C THR A 300 -42.72 8.78 41.63
N LEU A 301 -41.99 8.19 42.59
CA LEU A 301 -42.17 8.45 44.03
C LEU A 301 -42.05 9.94 44.39
N GLU A 302 -41.07 10.66 43.83
CA GLU A 302 -40.89 12.10 44.06
C GLU A 302 -42.00 12.95 43.43
N GLU A 303 -42.62 12.47 42.34
CA GLU A 303 -43.74 13.17 41.70
C GLU A 303 -45.05 12.94 42.46
N LEU A 304 -45.23 11.76 43.07
CA LEU A 304 -46.40 11.45 43.88
C LEU A 304 -46.45 12.30 45.16
N GLU A 305 -45.31 12.47 45.85
CA GLU A 305 -45.22 13.34 47.04
C GLU A 305 -45.60 14.80 46.73
N LYS A 306 -45.20 15.31 45.55
CA LYS A 306 -45.56 16.66 45.10
C LYS A 306 -47.06 16.80 44.85
N VAL A 307 -47.71 15.75 44.33
CA VAL A 307 -49.16 15.73 44.10
C VAL A 307 -49.92 15.69 45.43
N GLU A 308 -49.47 14.89 46.40
CA GLU A 308 -50.08 14.81 47.73
C GLU A 308 -49.96 16.13 48.49
N MET A 309 -48.79 16.79 48.42
CA MET A 309 -48.61 18.14 48.98
C MET A 309 -49.55 19.16 48.34
N ALA A 310 -49.78 19.09 47.03
CA ALA A 310 -50.70 19.99 46.34
C ALA A 310 -52.15 19.79 46.77
N PHE A 311 -52.61 18.53 46.96
CA PHE A 311 -53.98 18.26 47.43
C PHE A 311 -54.22 18.73 48.86
N ASN A 312 -53.24 18.55 49.76
CA ASN A 312 -53.31 19.07 51.12
C ASN A 312 -53.36 20.60 51.14
N SER A 313 -52.56 21.27 50.30
CA SER A 313 -52.59 22.73 50.16
C SER A 313 -53.92 23.27 49.64
N LEU A 314 -54.67 22.46 48.88
CA LEU A 314 -55.98 22.83 48.33
C LEU A 314 -57.13 22.43 49.25
N GLY A 315 -56.85 21.82 50.41
CA GLY A 315 -57.88 21.34 51.34
C GLY A 315 -58.71 20.18 50.79
N ILE A 316 -58.18 19.45 49.80
CA ILE A 316 -58.86 18.32 49.17
C ILE A 316 -58.55 17.06 49.95
N TYR A 317 -59.59 16.40 50.47
CA TYR A 317 -59.45 15.09 51.09
C TYR A 317 -59.18 14.01 50.04
N PHE A 318 -58.10 13.23 50.21
CA PHE A 318 -57.77 12.11 49.33
C PHE A 318 -57.38 10.87 50.14
N SER A 319 -57.58 9.68 49.55
CA SER A 319 -57.15 8.40 50.12
C SER A 319 -56.32 7.62 49.09
N ARG A 320 -55.10 7.25 49.44
CA ARG A 320 -54.22 6.44 48.58
C ARG A 320 -54.53 4.95 48.75
N ARG A 321 -54.66 4.23 47.64
CA ARG A 321 -54.64 2.76 47.57
C ARG A 321 -53.51 2.36 46.63
N ASP A 322 -52.49 1.67 47.14
CA ASP A 322 -51.45 1.11 46.31
C ASP A 322 -52.00 -0.10 45.52
N ALA A 323 -51.61 -0.22 44.26
CA ALA A 323 -51.91 -1.42 43.48
C ALA A 323 -50.87 -2.50 43.83
N GLU A 324 -51.32 -3.68 44.26
CA GLU A 324 -50.47 -4.88 44.42
C GLU A 324 -49.88 -5.34 43.07
#